data_AF-A0A377JKQ7-F1
#
_entry.id   AF-A0A377JKQ7-F1
#
_cell.length_a   1.000
_cell.length_b   1.000
_cell.length_c   1.000
_cell.angle_alpha   90.00
_cell.angle_beta   90.00
_cell.angle_gamma   90.00
#
_symmetry.space_group_name_H-M   'P 1'
#
loop_
_entity.id
_entity.type
_entity.pdbx_description
1 polymer ?
#
loop_
_entity_poly.entity_id
_entity_poly.type
_entity_poly.pdbx_seq_one_letter_code
_entity_poly.pdbx_strand_id
1 'polypeptide(L)'
;MANKIHVTNFDTEEWLSTLDDNIPANSLIYLDPPYYEKGQGLYRNYYQHKDHVAIQEKLDKVKMHWVVSYDNHPNIREIYQQYRQSEYALNYSAIKR
;
A
#
# COMPACT_ATOMS: atom_id res chain seq x y z
N MET A 1 9.50 -17.28 19.16
CA MET A 1 8.75 -16.16 18.54
C MET A 1 9.31 -15.74 17.18
N ALA A 2 10.62 -15.84 16.92
CA ALA A 2 11.22 -15.41 15.65
C ALA A 2 10.72 -16.14 14.38
N ASN A 3 10.18 -17.36 14.47
CA ASN A 3 9.78 -18.15 13.29
C ASN A 3 8.46 -17.72 12.61
N LYS A 4 7.85 -16.61 13.04
CA LYS A 4 6.59 -16.08 12.46
C LYS A 4 6.78 -14.75 11.72
N ILE A 5 7.99 -14.23 11.69
CA ILE A 5 8.32 -12.95 11.03
C ILE A 5 9.45 -13.24 10.05
N HIS A 6 9.17 -13.01 8.77
CA HIS A 6 10.16 -13.06 7.70
C HIS A 6 10.38 -11.64 7.20
N VAL A 7 11.63 -11.23 7.08
CA VAL A 7 12.00 -9.87 6.67
C VAL A 7 12.75 -9.97 5.34
N THR A 8 12.33 -9.15 4.38
CA THR A 8 12.91 -9.05 3.05
C THR A 8 13.17 -7.58 2.71
N ASN A 9 14.02 -7.32 1.72
CA ASN A 9 14.29 -5.99 1.19
C ASN A 9 14.14 -6.02 -0.33
N PHE A 10 12.91 -6.26 -0.79
CA PHE A 10 12.56 -6.26 -2.20
C PHE A 10 11.91 -4.94 -2.61
N ASP A 11 12.05 -4.59 -3.88
CA ASP A 11 11.19 -3.58 -4.48
C ASP A 11 9.72 -4.06 -4.42
N THR A 12 8.82 -3.14 -4.10
CA THR A 12 7.42 -3.51 -3.86
C THR A 12 6.72 -3.94 -5.14
N GLU A 13 6.98 -3.31 -6.28
CA GLU A 13 6.35 -3.64 -7.56
C GLU A 13 6.82 -5.01 -8.07
N GLU A 14 8.11 -5.29 -7.90
CA GLU A 14 8.69 -6.60 -8.22
C GLU A 14 8.10 -7.68 -7.31
N TRP A 15 8.06 -7.44 -6.00
CA TRP A 15 7.60 -8.45 -5.05
C TRP A 15 6.13 -8.79 -5.22
N LEU A 16 5.26 -7.78 -5.39
CA LEU A 16 3.83 -7.96 -5.66
C LEU A 16 3.58 -8.92 -6.83
N SER A 17 4.41 -8.83 -7.87
CA SER A 17 4.32 -9.68 -9.06
C SER A 17 4.66 -11.15 -8.80
N THR A 18 5.27 -11.46 -7.65
CA THR A 18 5.72 -12.82 -7.27
C THR A 18 4.89 -13.45 -6.14
N LEU A 19 4.03 -12.67 -5.49
CA LEU A 19 3.39 -13.09 -4.23
C LEU A 19 2.53 -14.33 -4.40
N ASP A 20 1.79 -14.44 -5.51
CA ASP A 20 0.90 -15.57 -5.79
C ASP A 20 1.63 -16.93 -5.81
N ASP A 21 2.92 -16.94 -6.14
CA ASP A 21 3.73 -18.17 -6.21
C ASP A 21 4.54 -18.44 -4.93
N ASN A 22 4.77 -17.41 -4.12
CA ASN A 22 5.72 -17.45 -3.00
C ASN A 22 5.05 -17.41 -1.62
N ILE A 23 3.77 -17.04 -1.54
CA ILE A 23 3.03 -16.90 -0.29
C ILE A 23 1.77 -17.79 -0.31
N PRO A 24 1.34 -18.38 0.83
CA PRO A 24 0.11 -19.17 0.88
C PRO A 24 -1.11 -18.40 0.34
N ALA A 25 -1.91 -19.04 -0.51
CA ALA A 25 -3.04 -18.41 -1.19
C ALA A 25 -4.11 -17.81 -0.25
N ASN A 26 -4.23 -18.31 0.97
CA ASN A 26 -5.12 -17.76 2.01
C ASN A 26 -4.42 -16.72 2.89
N SER A 27 -3.69 -15.80 2.25
CA SER A 27 -3.03 -14.69 2.94
C SER A 27 -3.77 -13.38 2.68
N LEU A 28 -3.58 -12.42 3.59
CA LEU A 28 -4.01 -11.03 3.45
C LEU A 28 -2.78 -10.16 3.28
N ILE A 29 -2.76 -9.36 2.22
CA ILE A 29 -1.70 -8.39 1.99
C ILE A 29 -2.17 -7.04 2.53
N TYR A 30 -1.33 -6.40 3.33
CA TYR A 30 -1.54 -5.02 3.77
C TYR A 30 -0.43 -4.14 3.20
N LEU A 31 -0.82 -3.09 2.50
CA LEU A 31 0.10 -2.12 1.90
C LEU A 31 -0.09 -0.74 2.50
N ASP A 32 1.03 -0.11 2.87
CA ASP A 32 1.10 1.29 3.32
C ASP A 32 2.19 2.04 2.54
N PRO A 33 1.93 2.33 1.25
CA PRO A 33 2.88 3.01 0.37
C PRO A 33 3.10 4.48 0.77
N PRO A 34 4.16 5.14 0.27
CA PRO A 34 4.37 6.57 0.48
C PRO A 34 3.13 7.37 0.10
N TYR A 35 2.74 8.35 0.93
CA TYR A 35 1.56 9.17 0.71
C TYR A 35 1.69 10.14 -0.48
N TYR A 36 0.57 10.42 -1.14
CA TYR A 36 0.53 11.20 -2.38
C TYR A 36 1.02 12.63 -2.18
N GLU A 37 0.52 13.33 -1.15
CA GLU A 37 0.88 14.73 -0.90
C GLU A 37 1.98 14.86 0.16
N LYS A 38 1.94 14.02 1.19
CA LYS A 38 2.87 14.09 2.33
C LYS A 38 4.23 13.44 2.05
N GLY A 39 4.45 12.89 0.86
CA GLY A 39 5.67 12.17 0.49
C GLY A 39 6.93 13.03 0.43
N GLN A 40 6.81 14.30 0.00
CA GLN A 40 7.97 15.15 -0.29
C GLN A 40 8.80 15.56 0.95
N GLY A 41 8.23 15.50 2.15
CA GLY A 41 8.93 15.82 3.40
C GLY A 41 9.40 14.61 4.20
N LEU A 42 8.93 13.39 3.89
CA LEU A 42 9.10 12.20 4.73
C LEU A 42 9.92 11.07 4.09
N TYR A 43 10.03 11.01 2.75
CA TYR A 43 10.68 9.89 2.05
C TYR A 43 11.77 10.38 1.09
N ARG A 44 12.93 9.68 1.09
CA ARG A 44 13.99 9.89 0.09
C ARG A 44 13.55 9.46 -1.32
N ASN A 45 12.70 8.45 -1.41
CA ASN A 45 12.10 7.92 -2.64
C ASN A 45 10.60 8.21 -2.59
N TYR A 46 10.20 9.42 -3.00
CA TYR A 46 8.79 9.79 -3.10
C TYR A 46 8.19 9.14 -4.34
N TYR A 47 6.97 8.64 -4.22
CA TYR A 47 6.22 8.15 -5.36
C TYR A 47 5.68 9.35 -6.14
N GLN A 48 5.82 9.29 -7.45
CA GLN A 48 5.11 10.13 -8.39
C GLN A 48 3.76 9.48 -8.72
N HIS A 49 2.83 10.25 -9.28
CA HIS A 49 1.51 9.75 -9.68
C HIS A 49 1.57 8.42 -10.43
N LYS A 50 2.50 8.28 -11.39
CA LYS A 50 2.72 7.05 -12.17
C LYS A 50 3.08 5.84 -11.31
N ASP A 51 3.80 6.03 -10.20
CA ASP A 51 4.24 4.94 -9.33
C ASP A 51 3.04 4.44 -8.51
N HIS A 52 2.15 5.36 -8.08
CA HIS A 52 0.86 4.98 -7.46
C HIS A 52 -0.04 4.19 -8.42
N VAL A 53 -0.11 4.60 -9.69
CA VAL A 53 -0.84 3.87 -10.73
C VAL A 53 -0.22 2.48 -10.93
N ALA A 54 1.11 2.39 -11.04
CA ALA A 54 1.80 1.12 -11.20
C ALA A 54 1.50 0.14 -10.06
N ILE A 55 1.48 0.59 -8.80
CA ILE A 55 1.09 -0.24 -7.67
C ILE A 55 -0.34 -0.76 -7.81
N GLN A 56 -1.30 0.10 -8.19
CA GLN A 56 -2.68 -0.33 -8.39
C GLN A 56 -2.79 -1.36 -9.51
N GLU A 57 -2.12 -1.16 -10.64
CA GLU A 57 -2.09 -2.12 -11.76
C GLU A 57 -1.48 -3.48 -11.37
N LYS A 58 -0.54 -3.50 -10.42
CA LYS A 58 0.01 -4.74 -9.86
C LYS A 58 -1.00 -5.40 -8.93
N LEU A 59 -1.61 -4.65 -8.02
CA LEU A 59 -2.63 -5.17 -7.10
C LEU A 59 -3.86 -5.73 -7.83
N ASP A 60 -4.21 -5.17 -8.98
CA ASP A 60 -5.30 -5.68 -9.82
C ASP A 60 -5.05 -7.12 -10.31
N LYS A 61 -3.78 -7.51 -10.44
CA LYS A 61 -3.37 -8.84 -10.91
C LYS A 61 -3.16 -9.84 -9.77
N VAL A 62 -3.11 -9.38 -8.53
CA VAL A 62 -2.89 -10.23 -7.36
C VAL A 62 -4.17 -10.99 -7.03
N LYS A 63 -4.07 -12.32 -6.88
CA LYS A 63 -5.24 -13.18 -6.58
C LYS A 63 -5.64 -13.17 -5.11
N MET A 64 -4.69 -12.86 -4.22
CA MET A 64 -4.91 -12.79 -2.78
C MET A 64 -5.73 -11.57 -2.38
N HIS A 65 -6.36 -11.65 -1.21
CA HIS A 65 -7.01 -10.49 -0.62
C HIS A 65 -5.96 -9.45 -0.24
N TRP A 66 -6.26 -8.17 -0.52
CA TRP A 66 -5.40 -7.06 -0.15
C TRP A 66 -6.18 -5.89 0.43
N VAL A 67 -5.50 -5.09 1.23
CA VAL A 67 -5.93 -3.80 1.75
C VAL A 67 -4.78 -2.82 1.55
N VAL A 68 -5.09 -1.63 1.04
CA VAL A 68 -4.14 -0.53 0.91
C VAL A 68 -4.65 0.69 1.66
N SER A 69 -3.78 1.31 2.47
CA SER A 69 -4.05 2.59 3.13
C SER A 69 -3.31 3.73 2.42
N TYR A 70 -3.95 4.90 2.38
CA TYR A 70 -3.40 6.12 1.79
C TYR A 70 -3.90 7.37 2.53
N ASP A 71 -3.30 8.52 2.24
CA ASP A 71 -3.92 9.81 2.49
C ASP A 71 -5.19 9.99 1.63
N ASN A 72 -6.18 10.69 2.17
CA ASN A 72 -7.44 10.96 1.48
C ASN A 72 -7.22 12.05 0.40
N HIS A 73 -6.60 11.66 -0.71
CA HIS A 73 -6.28 12.54 -1.83
C HIS A 73 -7.14 12.20 -3.07
N PRO A 74 -7.69 13.18 -3.81
CA PRO A 74 -8.51 12.93 -4.99
C PRO A 74 -7.89 11.97 -6.02
N ASN A 75 -6.60 12.15 -6.33
CA ASN A 75 -5.87 11.25 -7.24
C ASN A 75 -5.86 9.78 -6.77
N ILE A 76 -5.71 9.51 -5.47
CA ILE A 76 -5.76 8.14 -4.96
C ILE A 76 -7.17 7.57 -5.11
N ARG A 77 -8.20 8.36 -4.79
CA ARG A 77 -9.60 7.95 -4.96
C ARG A 77 -9.92 7.61 -6.41
N GLU A 78 -9.35 8.36 -7.35
CA GLU A 78 -9.49 8.14 -8.79
C GLU A 78 -8.75 6.86 -9.24
N ILE A 79 -7.50 6.67 -8.81
CA ILE A 79 -6.71 5.47 -9.11
C ILE A 79 -7.45 4.20 -8.65
N TYR A 80 -8.04 4.23 -7.45
CA TYR A 80 -8.73 3.07 -6.87
C TYR A 80 -10.26 3.12 -7.04
N GLN A 81 -10.80 3.90 -7.98
CA GLN A 81 -12.25 4.13 -8.13
C GLN A 81 -13.09 2.85 -8.37
N GLN A 82 -12.48 1.80 -8.92
CA GLN A 82 -13.13 0.52 -9.20
C GLN A 82 -13.19 -0.41 -7.98
N TYR A 83 -12.55 -0.04 -6.86
CA TYR A 83 -12.50 -0.86 -5.64
C TYR A 83 -13.37 -0.26 -4.53
N ARG A 84 -13.64 -1.08 -3.50
CA ARG A 84 -14.31 -0.60 -2.30
C ARG A 84 -13.40 0.36 -1.55
N GLN A 85 -13.92 1.57 -1.29
CA GLN A 85 -13.22 2.61 -0.57
C GLN A 85 -13.94 2.92 0.74
N SER A 86 -13.17 3.19 1.79
CA SER A 86 -13.69 3.71 3.06
C SER A 86 -12.81 4.86 3.49
N GLU A 87 -13.41 6.01 3.75
CA GLU A 87 -12.73 7.14 4.37
C GLU A 87 -12.77 6.95 5.90
N TYR A 88 -11.65 7.23 6.58
CA TYR A 88 -11.58 7.16 8.02
C TYR A 88 -10.99 8.46 8.58
N ALA A 89 -11.74 9.11 9.45
CA ALA A 89 -11.24 10.27 10.18
C ALA A 89 -10.36 9.76 11.33
N LEU A 90 -9.04 9.90 11.19
CA LEU A 90 -8.14 9.71 12.32
C LEU A 90 -8.24 10.95 13.21
N ASN A 91 -9.00 10.83 14.30
CA ASN A 91 -8.90 11.78 15.40
C ASN A 91 -7.49 11.67 15.96
N TYR A 92 -6.60 12.58 15.57
CA TYR A 92 -5.26 12.68 16.13
C TYR A 92 -5.36 12.99 17.62
N SER A 93 -5.47 11.95 18.45
CA SER A 93 -5.31 12.05 19.90
C SER A 93 -3.84 12.09 20.31
N ALA A 94 -2.91 11.92 19.35
CA ALA A 94 -1.46 11.94 19.55
C ALA A 94 -0.86 13.36 19.60
N ILE A 95 -1.64 14.36 20.06
CA ILE A 95 -1.10 15.62 20.58
C ILE A 95 -1.58 15.75 22.02
N LYS A 96 -0.89 15.08 22.94
CA LYS A 96 -0.78 15.51 24.33
C LYS A 96 0.67 15.36 24.80
N ARG A 97 1.30 16.54 24.83
CA ARG A 97 2.58 16.95 25.43
C ARG A 97 3.84 16.64 24.65
#